data_AF-A0A367LUR9-F1
#
_entry.id   AF-A0A367LUR9-F1
#
_cell.length_a   1.000
_cell.length_b   1.000
_cell.length_c   1.000
_cell.angle_alpha   90.00
_cell.angle_beta   90.00
_cell.angle_gamma   90.00
#
_symmetry.space_group_name_H-M   'P 1'
#
loop_
_entity.id
_entity.type
_entity.pdbx_description
1 polymer ?
#
loop_
_entity_poly.entity_id
_entity_poly.type
_entity_poly.pdbx_seq_one_letter_code
_entity_poly.pdbx_strand_id
1 'polypeptide(L)' 'DYQASERLLQRAAEHLAPGGELRLVANSFLKYPPLIERHLGPCRTLAEGDGFRIYSARRS' A
#
# COMPACT_ATOMS: atom_id res chain seq x y z
N ASP A 1 15.09 -7.46 1.55
CA ASP A 1 13.89 -8.19 2.00
C ASP A 1 12.66 -7.31 2.06
N TYR A 2 11.64 -7.64 1.26
CA TYR A 2 10.32 -7.00 1.30
C TYR A 2 9.28 -7.81 2.08
N GLN A 3 9.66 -8.96 2.66
CA GLN A 3 8.74 -9.94 3.24
C GLN A 3 7.81 -9.35 4.32
N ALA A 4 8.31 -8.45 5.17
CA ALA A 4 7.49 -7.82 6.20
C ALA A 4 6.40 -6.91 5.60
N SER A 5 6.77 -6.11 4.58
CA SER A 5 5.82 -5.23 3.88
C SER A 5 4.83 -6.02 3.05
N GLU A 6 5.27 -7.07 2.36
CA GLU A 6 4.37 -7.91 1.55
C GLU A 6 3.37 -8.65 2.45
N ARG A 7 3.82 -9.25 3.57
CA ARG A 7 2.92 -9.86 4.55
C ARG A 7 1.93 -8.86 5.13
N LEU A 8 2.37 -7.62 5.42
CA LEU A 8 1.48 -6.57 5.90
C LEU A 8 0.37 -6.28 4.88
N LEU A 9 0.73 -6.08 3.61
CA LEU A 9 -0.22 -5.79 2.53
C LEU A 9 -1.20 -6.95 2.30
N GLN A 10 -0.69 -8.18 2.29
CA GLN A 10 -1.52 -9.38 2.17
C GLN A 10 -2.53 -9.49 3.33
N ARG A 11 -2.07 -9.33 4.58
CA ARG A 11 -2.96 -9.36 5.75
C ARG A 11 -3.95 -8.20 5.75
N ALA A 12 -3.55 -7.01 5.33
CA ALA A 12 -4.46 -5.87 5.22
C ALA A 12 -5.61 -6.16 4.25
N ALA A 13 -5.32 -6.78 3.10
CA ALA A 13 -6.34 -7.19 2.13
C ALA A 13 -7.33 -8.23 2.70
N GLU A 14 -6.87 -9.12 3.59
CA GLU A 14 -7.72 -10.12 4.27
C GLU A 14 -8.65 -9.49 5.32
N HIS A 15 -8.23 -8.38 5.96
CA HIS A 15 -8.95 -7.78 7.09
C HIS A 15 -9.79 -6.55 6.70
N LEU A 16 -9.56 -5.96 5.53
CA LEU A 16 -10.36 -4.85 5.04
C LEU A 16 -11.74 -5.33 4.57
N ALA A 17 -12.80 -4.65 5.01
CA ALA A 17 -14.13 -4.83 4.44
C ALA A 17 -14.13 -4.41 2.94
N PRO A 18 -15.07 -4.90 2.12
CA PRO A 18 -15.23 -4.42 0.75
C PRO A 18 -15.35 -2.89 0.71
N GLY A 19 -14.57 -2.22 -0.13
CA GLY A 19 -14.49 -0.76 -0.19
C GLY A 19 -13.64 -0.09 0.90
N GLY A 20 -13.07 -0.87 1.84
CA GLY A 20 -12.12 -0.39 2.85
C GLY A 20 -10.83 0.14 2.23
N GLU A 21 -10.21 1.13 2.89
CA GLU A 21 -9.03 1.83 2.38
C GLU A 21 -7.80 1.56 3.25
N LEU A 22 -6.69 1.14 2.62
CA LEU A 22 -5.36 1.14 3.22
C LEU A 22 -4.68 2.47 2.95
N ARG A 23 -4.08 3.09 3.99
CA ARG A 23 -3.15 4.21 3.86
C ARG A 23 -1.79 3.85 4.42
N LEU A 24 -0.73 4.07 3.64
CA LEU A 24 0.64 3.68 4.00
C LEU A 24 1.61 4.82 3.72
N VAL A 25 2.46 5.15 4.68
CA VAL A 25 3.62 6.02 4.46
C VAL A 25 4.86 5.15 4.32
N ALA A 26 5.65 5.37 3.26
CA ALA A 26 6.86 4.59 3.02
C ALA A 26 7.93 5.39 2.27
N ASN A 27 9.18 4.93 2.37
CA ASN A 27 10.30 5.54 1.65
C ASN A 27 10.08 5.50 0.14
N SER A 28 10.32 6.62 -0.53
CA SER A 28 10.08 6.85 -1.95
C SER A 28 10.95 5.98 -2.87
N PHE A 29 12.07 5.48 -2.36
CA PHE A 29 12.98 4.57 -3.08
C PHE A 29 12.42 3.16 -3.26
N LEU A 30 11.47 2.74 -2.42
CA LEU A 30 10.93 1.39 -2.41
C LEU A 30 9.73 1.27 -3.36
N LYS A 31 9.66 0.15 -4.10
CA LYS A 31 8.63 -0.11 -5.12
C LYS A 31 7.32 -0.64 -4.52
N TYR A 32 6.68 0.16 -3.68
CA TYR A 32 5.39 -0.18 -3.04
C TYR A 32 4.17 -0.23 -3.97
N PRO A 33 4.02 0.65 -4.99
CA PRO A 33 2.84 0.63 -5.85
C PRO A 33 2.47 -0.74 -6.44
N PRO A 34 3.38 -1.50 -7.08
CA PRO A 34 3.04 -2.81 -7.63
C PRO A 34 2.69 -3.85 -6.55
N LEU A 35 3.26 -3.74 -5.35
CA LEU A 35 2.93 -4.64 -4.23
C LEU A 35 1.53 -4.35 -3.69
N ILE A 36 1.19 -3.06 -3.53
CA ILE A 36 -0.14 -2.64 -3.08
C ILE A 36 -1.19 -3.04 -4.13
N GLU A 37 -0.94 -2.78 -5.40
CA GLU A 37 -1.85 -3.11 -6.50
C GLU A 37 -2.13 -4.60 -6.61
N ARG A 38 -1.12 -5.44 -6.39
CA ARG A 38 -1.26 -6.90 -6.40
C ARG A 38 -2.21 -7.44 -5.33
N HIS A 39 -2.27 -6.80 -4.16
CA HIS A 39 -3.01 -7.32 -3.00
C HIS A 39 -4.32 -6.59 -2.71
N LEU A 40 -4.40 -5.29 -2.99
CA LEU A 40 -5.53 -4.45 -2.61
C LEU A 40 -6.28 -3.89 -3.81
N GLY A 41 -5.61 -3.66 -4.94
CA GLY A 41 -6.14 -2.97 -6.10
C GLY A 41 -5.53 -1.57 -6.30
N PRO A 42 -6.14 -0.70 -7.11
CA PRO A 42 -5.52 0.53 -7.60
C PRO A 42 -4.87 1.37 -6.50
N CYS A 43 -3.57 1.61 -6.65
CA CYS A 43 -2.78 2.41 -5.71
C CYS A 43 -2.68 3.86 -6.19
N ARG A 44 -2.86 4.82 -5.28
CA ARG A 44 -2.73 6.26 -5.53
C ARG A 44 -1.71 6.85 -4.57
N THR A 45 -0.85 7.73 -5.07
CA THR A 45 0.01 8.57 -4.21
C THR A 45 -0.79 9.80 -3.80
N LEU A 46 -1.00 10.00 -2.50
CA LEU A 46 -1.72 11.15 -1.95
C LEU A 46 -0.80 12.34 -1.70
N ALA A 47 0.44 12.08 -1.29
CA ALA A 47 1.45 13.10 -1.03
C ALA A 47 2.85 12.50 -1.14
N GLU A 48 3.85 13.33 -1.40
CA GLU A 48 5.26 12.98 -1.32
C GLU A 48 6.08 14.15 -0.76
N GLY A 49 7.15 13.83 -0.04
CA GLY A 49 8.04 14.82 0.59
C GLY A 49 9.16 14.15 1.37
N ASP A 50 10.34 14.77 1.41
CA ASP A 50 11.49 14.37 2.23
C ASP A 50 11.90 12.89 2.10
N GLY A 51 11.73 12.31 0.91
CA GLY A 51 12.06 10.90 0.66
C GLY A 51 10.97 9.91 1.09
N PHE A 52 9.77 10.38 1.42
CA PHE A 52 8.60 9.58 1.76
C PHE A 52 7.45 9.79 0.77
N ARG A 53 6.59 8.78 0.64
CA ARG A 53 5.33 8.81 -0.11
C ARG A 53 4.19 8.26 0.73
N ILE A 54 3.04 8.90 0.61
CA ILE A 54 1.78 8.43 1.18
C ILE A 54 0.98 7.75 0.08
N TYR A 55 0.71 6.46 0.24
CA TYR A 55 -0.09 5.66 -0.67
C TYR A 55 -1.49 5.44 -0.09
N SER A 56 -2.48 5.37 -0.97
CA SER A 56 -3.85 4.96 -0.68
C SER A 56 -4.30 3.91 -1.68
N ALA A 57 -4.89 2.82 -1.20
CA ALA A 57 -5.51 1.80 -2.04
C ALA A 57 -6.80 1.32 -1.40
N ARG A 58 -7.82 1.10 -2.22
CA ARG A 58 -9.10 0.56 -1.77
C ARG A 58 -9.23 -0.89 -2.17
N ARG A 59 -9.65 -1.72 -1.21
CA ARG A 59 -9.99 -3.11 -1.46
C ARG A 59 -11.21 -3.18 -2.37
N SER A 60 -10.98 -3.53 -3.62
CA SER A 60 -12.00 -3.87 -4.61
C SER A 60 -12.46 -5.32 -4.47
#